data_AF-A0A1G9M264-F1
#
_entry.id   AF-A0A1G9M264-F1
#
_cell.length_a   1.000
_cell.length_b   1.000
_cell.length_c   1.000
_cell.angle_alpha   90.00
_cell.angle_beta   90.00
_cell.angle_gamma   90.00
#
_symmetry.space_group_name_H-M   'P 1'
#
loop_
_entity.id
_entity.type
_entity.pdbx_description
1 polymer ?
#
loop_
_entity_poly.entity_id
_entity_poly.type
_entity_poly.pdbx_seq_one_letter_code
_entity_poly.pdbx_strand_id
1 'polypeptide(L)'
;MKHVNRLIKPAIVIFIFLFFPFIDITKPFHGITLNKASGSDYVQLLQQLDNYDLLDEIVVVPENPDNPAAVAGMVTRLNHIDRNLLQLLASQQVKVRLFEGRLTDEPLLYHLKWKQPRGWEQDATWEEVPGSGGGWLVSAKIGASQPGNGHGAFNLELHETGHTIYRLLETMPALAEEMDENWKEEAAHLFPRDDYFLTYPSEYFAEVFAFYYAGKRSKQIISEKAPQTYRFFTKLKQLDLSSVPQYYFN
;
A
#
# COMPACT_ATOMS: atom_id res chain seq x y z
N MET A 1 -26.98 19.65 66.93
CA MET A 1 -28.26 19.60 66.20
C MET A 1 -28.13 20.43 64.92
N LYS A 2 -28.63 19.87 63.80
CA LYS A 2 -28.72 20.42 62.43
C LYS A 2 -27.55 20.12 61.47
N HIS A 3 -27.67 18.95 60.85
CA HIS A 3 -27.20 18.67 59.48
C HIS A 3 -27.79 19.67 58.49
N VAL A 4 -26.97 20.13 57.54
CA VAL A 4 -27.45 20.59 56.22
C VAL A 4 -26.54 19.98 55.16
N ASN A 5 -27.06 18.94 54.50
CA ASN A 5 -26.61 18.51 53.19
C ASN A 5 -26.95 19.60 52.17
N ARG A 6 -25.99 20.01 51.36
CA ARG A 6 -26.29 20.54 50.03
C ARG A 6 -25.37 19.86 49.03
N LEU A 7 -25.93 18.83 48.39
CA LEU A 7 -25.43 18.25 47.16
C LEU A 7 -25.17 19.38 46.15
N ILE A 8 -23.90 19.70 45.93
CA ILE A 8 -23.49 20.36 44.70
C ILE A 8 -23.52 19.25 43.63
N LYS A 9 -24.49 19.39 42.73
CA LYS A 9 -24.91 18.39 41.74
C LYS A 9 -23.72 17.90 40.92
N PRO A 10 -23.53 16.58 40.73
CA PRO A 10 -22.57 16.03 39.75
C PRO A 10 -22.96 16.28 38.28
N ALA A 11 -23.96 17.14 38.03
CA ALA A 11 -24.50 17.42 36.70
C ALA A 11 -23.64 18.38 35.86
N ILE A 12 -22.74 19.18 36.47
CA ILE A 12 -21.96 20.19 35.72
C ILE A 12 -20.71 19.58 35.07
N VAL A 13 -20.14 18.51 35.64
CA VAL A 13 -18.96 17.83 35.07
C VAL A 13 -19.31 16.97 33.86
N ILE A 14 -20.56 16.49 33.76
CA ILE A 14 -21.03 15.66 32.62
C ILE A 14 -21.27 16.51 31.36
N PHE A 15 -21.53 17.81 31.49
CA PHE A 15 -21.85 18.66 30.34
C PHE A 15 -20.60 19.11 29.54
N ILE A 16 -19.40 19.04 30.12
CA ILE A 16 -18.16 19.44 29.44
C ILE A 16 -17.71 18.39 28.40
N PHE A 17 -18.13 17.13 28.55
CA PHE A 17 -17.84 16.08 27.56
C PHE A 17 -18.80 16.05 26.36
N LEU A 18 -19.90 16.83 26.38
CA LEU A 18 -20.86 16.89 25.28
C LEU A 18 -20.51 17.93 24.20
N PHE A 19 -19.48 18.76 24.44
CA PHE A 19 -19.05 19.83 23.53
C PHE A 19 -17.60 19.74 23.09
N PHE A 20 -16.87 18.68 23.45
CA PHE A 20 -15.72 18.34 22.63
C PHE A 20 -16.30 17.90 21.28
N PRO A 21 -16.01 18.59 20.15
CA PRO A 21 -16.15 17.90 18.88
C PRO A 21 -15.39 16.59 19.08
N PHE A 22 -16.04 15.46 18.82
CA PHE A 22 -15.32 14.23 18.56
C PHE A 22 -14.34 14.62 17.45
N ILE A 23 -13.11 14.98 17.84
CA ILE A 23 -11.99 14.93 16.93
C ILE A 23 -12.05 13.48 16.51
N ASP A 24 -12.33 13.27 15.24
CA ASP A 24 -12.46 11.95 14.67
C ASP A 24 -11.06 11.34 14.62
N ILE A 25 -10.57 10.90 15.79
CA ILE A 25 -9.31 10.17 15.98
C ILE A 25 -9.42 8.79 15.27
N THR A 26 -10.58 8.45 14.70
CA THR A 26 -10.84 7.19 14.01
C THR A 26 -10.48 7.22 12.52
N LYS A 27 -10.03 8.35 11.97
CA LYS A 27 -9.36 8.38 10.66
C LYS A 27 -7.86 8.28 10.89
N PRO A 28 -7.27 7.06 10.86
CA PRO A 28 -5.86 6.91 11.18
C PRO A 28 -4.97 7.58 10.11
N PHE A 29 -5.50 7.95 8.93
CA PHE A 29 -4.75 8.70 7.91
C PHE A 29 -5.64 9.72 7.18
N HIS A 30 -5.00 10.70 6.53
CA HIS A 30 -5.71 11.68 5.69
C HIS A 30 -6.12 11.09 4.33
N GLY A 31 -7.37 11.33 3.92
CA GLY A 31 -7.91 11.01 2.60
C GLY A 31 -9.34 10.48 2.61
N ILE A 32 -9.87 10.19 1.42
CA ILE A 32 -11.21 9.63 1.19
C ILE A 32 -11.14 8.44 0.23
N THR A 33 -12.12 7.55 0.32
CA THR A 33 -12.31 6.42 -0.62
C THR A 33 -12.74 6.92 -2.00
N LEU A 34 -12.56 6.10 -3.04
CA LEU A 34 -12.85 6.49 -4.42
C LEU A 34 -14.32 6.91 -4.62
N ASN A 35 -15.25 6.23 -3.97
CA ASN A 35 -16.68 6.53 -4.02
C ASN A 35 -17.04 7.85 -3.36
N LYS A 36 -16.29 8.30 -2.34
CA LYS A 36 -16.48 9.60 -1.69
C LYS A 36 -15.89 10.72 -2.53
N ALA A 37 -14.92 10.42 -3.39
CA ALA A 37 -14.41 11.32 -4.40
C ALA A 37 -15.35 11.47 -5.62
N SER A 38 -16.51 10.80 -5.63
CA SER A 38 -17.52 10.84 -6.70
C SER A 38 -18.17 12.21 -6.86
N GLY A 39 -17.45 13.11 -7.52
CA GLY A 39 -17.91 14.43 -7.94
C GLY A 39 -17.03 15.05 -9.04
N SER A 40 -15.96 14.34 -9.43
CA SER A 40 -15.00 14.77 -10.43
C SER A 40 -15.05 13.84 -11.65
N ASP A 41 -14.78 14.39 -12.84
CA ASP A 41 -14.89 13.67 -14.11
C ASP A 41 -14.00 12.42 -14.17
N TYR A 42 -12.86 12.42 -13.48
CA TYR A 42 -11.95 11.26 -13.46
C TYR A 42 -12.49 10.07 -12.66
N VAL A 43 -13.34 10.30 -11.64
CA VAL A 43 -13.88 9.21 -10.81
C VAL A 43 -14.94 8.40 -11.56
N GLN A 44 -15.69 9.02 -12.46
CA GLN A 44 -16.62 8.30 -13.34
C GLN A 44 -15.89 7.30 -14.25
N LEU A 45 -14.67 7.63 -14.70
CA LEU A 45 -13.83 6.70 -15.47
C LEU A 45 -13.35 5.53 -14.60
N LEU A 46 -13.01 5.79 -13.33
CA LEU A 46 -12.57 4.73 -12.41
C LEU A 46 -13.67 3.73 -12.11
N GLN A 47 -14.94 4.15 -12.05
CA GLN A 47 -16.10 3.28 -11.84
C GLN A 47 -16.28 2.21 -12.93
N GLN A 48 -15.64 2.38 -14.09
CA GLN A 48 -15.70 1.43 -15.19
C GLN A 48 -14.60 0.35 -15.12
N LEU A 49 -13.71 0.42 -14.12
CA LEU A 49 -12.63 -0.55 -13.94
C LEU A 49 -13.17 -1.90 -13.43
N ASP A 50 -12.62 -2.99 -13.95
CA ASP A 50 -13.05 -4.36 -13.62
C ASP A 50 -13.03 -4.67 -12.12
N ASN A 51 -12.06 -4.14 -11.37
CA ASN A 51 -11.92 -4.34 -9.93
C ASN A 51 -12.34 -3.11 -9.11
N TYR A 52 -13.18 -2.23 -9.66
CA TYR A 52 -13.54 -0.97 -8.98
C TYR A 52 -14.09 -1.18 -7.56
N ASP A 53 -14.91 -2.21 -7.34
CA ASP A 53 -15.49 -2.50 -6.03
C ASP A 53 -14.44 -2.76 -4.94
N LEU A 54 -13.36 -3.46 -5.27
CA LEU A 54 -12.24 -3.71 -4.35
C LEU A 54 -11.31 -2.50 -4.26
N LEU A 55 -11.07 -1.81 -5.38
CA LEU A 55 -10.25 -0.60 -5.41
C LEU A 55 -10.88 0.52 -4.58
N ASP A 56 -12.20 0.66 -4.59
CA ASP A 56 -12.94 1.61 -3.76
C ASP A 56 -12.76 1.32 -2.26
N GLU A 57 -12.69 0.04 -1.89
CA GLU A 57 -12.47 -0.36 -0.50
C GLU A 57 -11.03 -0.09 -0.04
N ILE A 58 -10.03 -0.39 -0.88
CA ILE A 58 -8.61 -0.35 -0.47
C ILE A 58 -7.93 0.99 -0.77
N VAL A 59 -8.30 1.70 -1.83
CA VAL A 59 -7.59 2.91 -2.27
C VAL A 59 -8.15 4.15 -1.59
N VAL A 60 -7.24 4.97 -1.07
CA VAL A 60 -7.54 6.24 -0.42
C VAL A 60 -6.79 7.34 -1.14
N VAL A 61 -7.48 8.43 -1.47
CA VAL A 61 -6.94 9.57 -2.23
C VAL A 61 -7.20 10.89 -1.49
N PRO A 62 -6.50 11.99 -1.83
CA PRO A 62 -6.85 13.32 -1.34
C PRO A 62 -8.25 13.71 -1.83
N GLU A 63 -8.98 14.50 -1.04
CA GLU A 63 -10.33 14.96 -1.41
C GLU A 63 -10.30 15.87 -2.65
N ASN A 64 -9.29 16.73 -2.74
CA ASN A 64 -9.05 17.62 -3.86
C ASN A 64 -7.60 17.45 -4.32
N PRO A 65 -7.28 16.41 -5.12
CA PRO A 65 -5.91 16.20 -5.57
C PRO A 65 -5.50 17.29 -6.57
N ASP A 66 -4.28 17.80 -6.42
CA ASP A 66 -3.64 18.75 -7.35
C ASP A 66 -3.49 18.14 -8.75
N ASN A 67 -3.31 16.82 -8.83
CA ASN A 67 -3.20 16.10 -10.11
C ASN A 67 -4.16 14.90 -10.22
N PRO A 68 -5.45 15.14 -10.54
CA PRO A 68 -6.46 14.11 -10.67
C PRO A 68 -6.15 13.06 -11.76
N ALA A 69 -5.47 13.46 -12.84
CA ALA A 69 -5.09 12.55 -13.92
C ALA A 69 -4.01 11.55 -13.47
N ALA A 70 -3.05 11.99 -12.64
CA ALA A 70 -2.05 11.09 -12.05
C ALA A 70 -2.71 10.08 -11.11
N VAL A 71 -3.66 10.52 -10.28
CA VAL A 71 -4.48 9.63 -9.43
C VAL A 71 -5.16 8.56 -10.28
N ALA A 72 -5.88 8.97 -11.33
CA ALA A 72 -6.58 8.04 -12.21
C ALA A 72 -5.62 7.01 -12.85
N GLY A 73 -4.44 7.46 -13.29
CA GLY A 73 -3.41 6.59 -13.85
C GLY A 73 -2.87 5.57 -12.85
N MET A 74 -2.65 5.97 -11.59
CA MET A 74 -2.20 5.07 -10.52
C MET A 74 -3.26 4.01 -10.19
N VAL A 75 -4.52 4.42 -10.02
CA VAL A 75 -5.63 3.50 -9.75
C VAL A 75 -5.84 2.53 -10.92
N THR A 76 -5.71 3.01 -12.16
CA THR A 76 -5.79 2.15 -13.36
C THR A 76 -4.68 1.09 -13.38
N ARG A 77 -3.47 1.41 -12.93
CA ARG A 77 -2.38 0.41 -12.82
C ARG A 77 -2.63 -0.59 -11.69
N LEU A 78 -3.12 -0.13 -10.54
CA LEU A 78 -3.54 -1.02 -9.45
C LEU A 78 -4.66 -1.97 -9.88
N ASN A 79 -5.57 -1.52 -10.76
CA ASN A 79 -6.63 -2.36 -11.32
C ASN A 79 -6.10 -3.58 -12.10
N HIS A 80 -4.87 -3.56 -12.59
CA HIS A 80 -4.29 -4.72 -13.28
C HIS A 80 -3.94 -5.87 -12.33
N ILE A 81 -3.84 -5.62 -11.02
CA ILE A 81 -3.59 -6.66 -10.01
C ILE A 81 -4.74 -7.68 -10.06
N ASP A 82 -4.39 -8.97 -9.99
CA ASP A 82 -5.40 -10.01 -10.03
C ASP A 82 -6.38 -9.87 -8.86
N ARG A 83 -7.67 -10.03 -9.17
CA ARG A 83 -8.78 -9.74 -8.25
C ARG A 83 -8.64 -10.42 -6.90
N ASN A 84 -8.17 -11.67 -6.86
CA ASN A 84 -8.03 -12.41 -5.62
C ASN A 84 -6.94 -11.85 -4.70
N LEU A 85 -5.88 -11.24 -5.24
CA LEU A 85 -4.90 -10.50 -4.46
C LEU A 85 -5.49 -9.20 -3.92
N LEU A 86 -6.31 -8.50 -4.71
CA LEU A 86 -7.06 -7.33 -4.23
C LEU A 86 -8.05 -7.72 -3.11
N GLN A 87 -8.72 -8.87 -3.22
CA GLN A 87 -9.58 -9.42 -2.18
C GLN A 87 -8.79 -9.76 -0.91
N LEU A 88 -7.59 -10.33 -1.04
CA LEU A 88 -6.70 -10.59 0.08
C LEU A 88 -6.31 -9.26 0.78
N LEU A 89 -5.97 -8.21 0.03
CA LEU A 89 -5.68 -6.91 0.62
C LEU A 89 -6.90 -6.35 1.39
N ALA A 90 -8.09 -6.40 0.78
CA ALA A 90 -9.32 -5.94 1.39
C ALA A 90 -9.66 -6.72 2.67
N SER A 91 -9.58 -8.06 2.64
CA SER A 91 -9.88 -8.90 3.82
C SER A 91 -8.89 -8.67 4.97
N GLN A 92 -7.65 -8.30 4.65
CA GLN A 92 -6.60 -7.94 5.62
C GLN A 92 -6.68 -6.48 6.07
N GLN A 93 -7.71 -5.74 5.63
CA GLN A 93 -7.93 -4.32 5.92
C GLN A 93 -6.78 -3.41 5.48
N VAL A 94 -6.03 -3.83 4.45
CA VAL A 94 -4.95 -3.02 3.88
C VAL A 94 -5.55 -1.80 3.17
N LYS A 95 -4.86 -0.67 3.29
CA LYS A 95 -5.16 0.57 2.58
C LYS A 95 -3.98 0.97 1.70
N VAL A 96 -4.28 1.39 0.48
CA VAL A 96 -3.34 1.98 -0.47
C VAL A 96 -3.62 3.46 -0.56
N ARG A 97 -2.83 4.26 0.16
CA ARG A 97 -2.94 5.71 0.22
C ARG A 97 -2.11 6.35 -0.88
N LEU A 98 -2.80 7.02 -1.81
CA LEU A 98 -2.19 7.92 -2.77
C LEU A 98 -2.12 9.30 -2.14
N PHE A 99 -0.94 9.92 -2.11
CA PHE A 99 -0.74 11.16 -1.35
C PHE A 99 0.05 12.24 -2.09
N GLU A 100 -0.12 13.48 -1.63
CA GLU A 100 0.65 14.65 -2.07
C GLU A 100 1.54 15.15 -0.90
N GLY A 101 2.57 15.93 -1.21
CA GLY A 101 3.52 16.41 -0.20
C GLY A 101 4.57 15.37 0.20
N ARG A 102 4.93 15.30 1.49
CA ARG A 102 5.90 14.34 2.02
C ARG A 102 5.20 13.16 2.66
N LEU A 103 5.82 11.98 2.59
CA LEU A 103 5.32 10.78 3.25
C LEU A 103 5.12 11.01 4.75
N THR A 104 6.06 11.73 5.36
CA THR A 104 6.14 12.02 6.79
C THR A 104 5.21 13.14 7.26
N ASP A 105 4.48 13.80 6.34
CA ASP A 105 3.42 14.75 6.70
C ASP A 105 2.17 14.01 7.22
N GLU A 106 2.11 12.69 7.00
CA GLU A 106 1.09 11.81 7.57
C GLU A 106 1.38 11.53 9.06
N PRO A 107 0.48 11.87 10.00
CA PRO A 107 0.68 11.64 11.44
C PRO A 107 1.18 10.24 11.81
N LEU A 108 0.68 9.18 11.15
CA LEU A 108 1.15 7.81 11.41
C LEU A 108 2.60 7.57 11.01
N LEU A 109 3.07 8.25 9.97
CA LEU A 109 4.40 8.06 9.38
C LEU A 109 5.40 9.13 9.83
N TYR A 110 4.96 10.11 10.62
CA TYR A 110 5.82 11.17 11.17
C TYR A 110 7.02 10.60 11.94
N HIS A 111 6.86 9.45 12.59
CA HIS A 111 7.93 8.77 13.33
C HIS A 111 9.11 8.31 12.42
N LEU A 112 8.92 8.27 11.10
CA LEU A 112 9.94 7.94 10.11
C LEU A 112 10.76 9.16 9.67
N LYS A 113 10.34 10.38 9.97
CA LYS A 113 10.91 11.65 9.46
C LYS A 113 12.43 11.75 9.54
N TRP A 114 13.04 11.18 10.58
CA TRP A 114 14.48 11.25 10.82
C TRP A 114 15.17 9.88 10.71
N LYS A 115 14.47 8.89 10.16
CA LYS A 115 15.00 7.54 9.95
C LYS A 115 15.50 7.40 8.51
N GLN A 116 16.56 6.63 8.35
CA GLN A 116 17.07 6.24 7.04
C GLN A 116 16.27 5.02 6.53
N PRO A 117 15.83 5.01 5.27
CA PRO A 117 15.24 3.82 4.65
C PRO A 117 16.32 2.76 4.43
N ARG A 118 15.94 1.47 4.45
CA ARG A 118 16.89 0.38 4.24
C ARG A 118 17.43 0.43 2.80
N GLY A 119 18.75 0.34 2.63
CA GLY A 119 19.39 0.26 1.31
C GLY A 119 19.64 1.61 0.61
N TRP A 120 19.34 2.73 1.26
CA TRP A 120 19.58 4.07 0.73
C TRP A 120 20.95 4.63 1.13
N GLU A 121 21.52 5.54 0.32
CA GLU A 121 22.77 6.24 0.63
C GLU A 121 22.68 7.00 1.97
N GLN A 122 23.84 7.28 2.59
CA GLN A 122 23.97 7.71 3.99
C GLN A 122 23.22 8.99 4.40
N ASP A 123 22.72 9.79 3.45
CA ASP A 123 22.11 11.10 3.71
C ASP A 123 20.61 11.18 3.39
N ALA A 124 19.99 10.13 2.85
CA ALA A 124 18.56 10.12 2.54
C ALA A 124 17.70 9.74 3.75
N THR A 125 16.58 10.44 3.95
CA THR A 125 15.61 10.14 5.02
C THR A 125 14.25 9.78 4.42
N TRP A 126 13.35 9.18 5.23
CA TRP A 126 11.96 8.95 4.79
C TRP A 126 11.19 10.23 4.42
N GLU A 127 11.73 11.43 4.68
CA GLU A 127 11.15 12.67 4.12
C GLU A 127 11.20 12.71 2.59
N GLU A 128 12.21 12.06 2.00
CA GLU A 128 12.53 12.10 0.59
C GLU A 128 11.99 10.88 -0.16
N VAL A 129 11.52 9.86 0.57
CA VAL A 129 11.01 8.62 -0.01
C VAL A 129 9.56 8.80 -0.49
N PRO A 130 9.26 8.50 -1.75
CA PRO A 130 7.95 8.73 -2.33
C PRO A 130 6.94 7.61 -2.01
N GLY A 131 7.35 6.49 -1.41
CA GLY A 131 6.45 5.39 -1.08
C GLY A 131 6.92 4.54 0.10
N SER A 132 6.00 3.71 0.60
CA SER A 132 6.30 2.71 1.62
C SER A 132 5.27 1.58 1.59
N GLY A 133 5.75 0.34 1.57
CA GLY A 133 4.94 -0.88 1.58
C GLY A 133 5.30 -1.83 2.73
N GLY A 134 4.73 -3.03 2.69
CA GLY A 134 4.95 -4.07 3.71
C GLY A 134 4.12 -3.90 4.99
N GLY A 135 3.38 -2.79 5.10
CA GLY A 135 2.44 -2.53 6.19
C GLY A 135 0.98 -2.69 5.75
N TRP A 136 0.06 -2.54 6.72
CA TRP A 136 -1.36 -2.40 6.43
C TRP A 136 -1.67 -1.09 5.67
N LEU A 137 -0.81 -0.07 5.79
CA LEU A 137 -0.90 1.18 5.07
C LEU A 137 0.23 1.25 4.02
N VAL A 138 -0.12 0.92 2.78
CA VAL A 138 0.72 1.18 1.61
C VAL A 138 0.59 2.67 1.26
N SER A 139 1.70 3.35 1.02
CA SER A 139 1.69 4.76 0.62
C SER A 139 2.46 4.95 -0.67
N ALA A 140 1.91 5.71 -1.61
CA ALA A 140 2.57 6.05 -2.87
C ALA A 140 2.27 7.51 -3.27
N LYS A 141 3.31 8.27 -3.56
CA LYS A 141 3.19 9.69 -3.91
C LYS A 141 2.59 9.87 -5.30
N ILE A 142 1.56 10.70 -5.38
CA ILE A 142 0.88 11.04 -6.62
C ILE A 142 1.87 11.68 -7.59
N GLY A 143 1.91 11.14 -8.82
CA GLY A 143 2.81 11.60 -9.88
C GLY A 143 4.23 11.03 -9.82
N ALA A 144 4.60 10.29 -8.77
CA ALA A 144 5.92 9.69 -8.62
C ALA A 144 5.99 8.25 -9.12
N SER A 145 5.05 7.78 -9.94
CA SER A 145 4.94 6.36 -10.30
C SER A 145 6.09 5.79 -11.13
N GLN A 146 6.85 6.63 -11.84
CA GLN A 146 7.89 6.17 -12.77
C GLN A 146 9.29 6.22 -12.12
N PRO A 147 10.22 5.33 -12.52
CA PRO A 147 11.59 5.35 -12.03
C PRO A 147 12.23 6.73 -12.16
N GLY A 148 13.08 7.09 -11.19
CA GLY A 148 13.79 8.38 -11.18
C GLY A 148 13.02 9.52 -10.51
N ASN A 149 11.77 9.32 -10.08
CA ASN A 149 11.01 10.29 -9.27
C ASN A 149 11.28 10.13 -7.77
N GLY A 150 12.55 10.00 -7.39
CA GLY A 150 12.95 9.74 -6.01
C GLY A 150 12.82 8.27 -5.59
N HIS A 151 12.82 7.31 -6.52
CA HIS A 151 12.98 5.89 -6.23
C HIS A 151 13.49 5.14 -7.48
N GLY A 152 13.99 3.92 -7.30
CA GLY A 152 14.49 3.05 -8.38
C GLY A 152 13.46 2.10 -8.98
N ALA A 153 12.36 1.81 -8.28
CA ALA A 153 11.37 0.82 -8.69
C ALA A 153 10.71 1.10 -10.05
N PHE A 154 10.37 0.04 -10.79
CA PHE A 154 9.74 0.10 -12.11
C PHE A 154 8.38 0.81 -12.11
N ASN A 155 7.59 0.59 -11.05
CA ASN A 155 6.38 1.35 -10.79
C ASN A 155 6.12 1.45 -9.29
N LEU A 156 6.06 2.66 -8.75
CA LEU A 156 6.00 2.91 -7.30
C LEU A 156 4.83 2.20 -6.63
N GLU A 157 3.59 2.53 -7.00
CA GLU A 157 2.41 2.01 -6.32
C GLU A 157 2.28 0.49 -6.42
N LEU A 158 2.70 -0.13 -7.53
CA LEU A 158 2.72 -1.58 -7.66
C LEU A 158 3.84 -2.21 -6.82
N HIS A 159 5.03 -1.60 -6.78
CA HIS A 159 6.15 -2.09 -5.98
C HIS A 159 5.82 -2.08 -4.48
N GLU A 160 5.34 -0.95 -3.97
CA GLU A 160 4.96 -0.83 -2.55
C GLU A 160 3.80 -1.78 -2.19
N THR A 161 2.83 -1.95 -3.09
CA THR A 161 1.76 -2.94 -2.91
C THR A 161 2.32 -4.37 -2.92
N GLY A 162 3.31 -4.64 -3.77
CA GLY A 162 4.03 -5.91 -3.86
C GLY A 162 4.70 -6.31 -2.55
N HIS A 163 5.31 -5.37 -1.82
CA HIS A 163 5.85 -5.64 -0.48
C HIS A 163 4.80 -6.11 0.52
N THR A 164 3.62 -5.50 0.51
CA THR A 164 2.54 -5.91 1.42
C THR A 164 2.02 -7.28 1.04
N ILE A 165 1.81 -7.55 -0.26
CA ILE A 165 1.41 -8.89 -0.74
C ILE A 165 2.45 -9.94 -0.36
N TYR A 166 3.74 -9.66 -0.55
CA TYR A 166 4.83 -10.56 -0.16
C TYR A 166 4.70 -11.01 1.30
N ARG A 167 4.54 -10.06 2.23
CA ARG A 167 4.39 -10.36 3.68
C ARG A 167 3.15 -11.19 3.99
N LEU A 168 2.04 -10.93 3.30
CA LEU A 168 0.82 -11.70 3.48
C LEU A 168 1.01 -13.15 2.98
N LEU A 169 1.64 -13.33 1.82
CA LEU A 169 1.91 -14.66 1.27
C LEU A 169 2.95 -15.44 2.08
N GLU A 170 3.94 -14.77 2.70
CA GLU A 170 4.92 -15.39 3.59
C GLU A 170 4.30 -16.10 4.81
N THR A 171 3.07 -15.73 5.19
CA THR A 171 2.35 -16.42 6.28
C THR A 171 1.95 -17.85 5.93
N MET A 172 1.99 -18.21 4.65
CA MET A 172 1.70 -19.54 4.13
C MET A 172 3.02 -20.26 3.82
N PRO A 173 3.44 -21.27 4.61
CA PRO A 173 4.78 -21.88 4.47
C PRO A 173 5.10 -22.36 3.05
N ALA A 174 4.13 -22.98 2.37
CA ALA A 174 4.33 -23.46 1.00
C ALA A 174 4.54 -22.33 -0.03
N LEU A 175 3.90 -21.18 0.15
CA LEU A 175 4.11 -20.02 -0.72
C LEU A 175 5.42 -19.31 -0.38
N ALA A 176 5.76 -19.21 0.91
CA ALA A 176 7.02 -18.66 1.37
C ALA A 176 8.23 -19.42 0.80
N GLU A 177 8.19 -20.75 0.87
CA GLU A 177 9.22 -21.63 0.30
C GLU A 177 9.35 -21.44 -1.22
N GLU A 178 8.22 -21.46 -1.95
CA GLU A 178 8.23 -21.26 -3.40
C GLU A 178 8.74 -19.86 -3.81
N MET A 179 8.41 -18.81 -3.05
CA MET A 179 8.95 -17.45 -3.28
C MET A 179 10.48 -17.40 -3.06
N ASP A 180 10.98 -18.04 -2.00
CA ASP A 180 12.40 -18.10 -1.68
C ASP A 180 13.21 -18.91 -2.71
N GLU A 181 12.67 -20.05 -3.17
CA GLU A 181 13.26 -20.85 -4.25
C GLU A 181 13.35 -20.06 -5.56
N ASN A 182 12.26 -19.42 -5.97
CA ASN A 182 12.22 -18.59 -7.17
C ASN A 182 13.25 -17.45 -7.10
N TRP A 183 13.36 -16.77 -5.96
CA TRP A 183 14.34 -15.71 -5.76
C TRP A 183 15.78 -16.22 -5.92
N LYS A 184 16.13 -17.34 -5.26
CA LYS A 184 17.48 -17.93 -5.35
C LYS A 184 17.85 -18.34 -6.77
N GLU A 185 16.89 -18.82 -7.55
CA GLU A 185 17.13 -19.26 -8.93
C GLU A 185 17.22 -18.09 -9.92
N GLU A 186 16.39 -17.05 -9.76
CA GLU A 186 16.13 -16.09 -10.83
C GLU A 186 16.69 -14.68 -10.58
N ALA A 187 16.92 -14.27 -9.33
CA ALA A 187 17.30 -12.90 -9.00
C ALA A 187 18.60 -12.44 -9.70
N ALA A 188 19.63 -13.28 -9.69
CA ALA A 188 20.91 -12.98 -10.33
C ALA A 188 20.83 -12.90 -11.86
N HIS A 189 19.84 -13.54 -12.47
CA HIS A 189 19.61 -13.47 -13.90
C HIS A 189 18.83 -12.21 -14.29
N LEU A 190 17.81 -11.86 -13.51
CA LEU A 190 16.95 -10.72 -13.81
C LEU A 190 17.60 -9.37 -13.44
N PHE A 191 18.31 -9.32 -12.31
CA PHE A 191 18.97 -8.12 -11.78
C PHE A 191 20.48 -8.36 -11.58
N PRO A 192 21.24 -8.54 -12.66
CA PRO A 192 22.66 -8.86 -12.54
C PRO A 192 23.42 -7.68 -11.91
N ARG A 193 24.18 -7.97 -10.83
CA ARG A 193 25.02 -7.01 -10.09
C ARG A 193 24.25 -5.92 -9.35
N ASP A 194 22.98 -6.16 -9.07
CA ASP A 194 22.21 -5.28 -8.20
C ASP A 194 22.12 -5.92 -6.81
N ASP A 195 23.07 -5.57 -5.95
CA ASP A 195 23.18 -6.15 -4.60
C ASP A 195 21.88 -5.98 -3.80
N TYR A 196 21.05 -4.98 -4.09
CA TYR A 196 19.79 -4.76 -3.40
C TYR A 196 18.81 -5.92 -3.64
N PHE A 197 18.55 -6.26 -4.90
CA PHE A 197 17.67 -7.37 -5.26
C PHE A 197 18.31 -8.76 -5.00
N LEU A 198 19.63 -8.84 -5.02
CA LEU A 198 20.37 -10.06 -4.71
C LEU A 198 20.47 -10.35 -3.21
N THR A 199 20.25 -9.35 -2.35
CA THR A 199 20.31 -9.51 -0.89
C THR A 199 18.93 -9.68 -0.26
N TYR A 200 17.91 -8.99 -0.80
CA TYR A 200 16.59 -8.90 -0.19
C TYR A 200 15.51 -9.57 -1.06
N PRO A 201 15.01 -10.77 -0.68
CA PRO A 201 13.95 -11.45 -1.41
C PRO A 201 12.67 -10.61 -1.56
N SER A 202 12.34 -9.82 -0.55
CA SER A 202 11.17 -8.93 -0.56
C SER A 202 11.25 -7.83 -1.62
N GLU A 203 12.45 -7.32 -1.89
CA GLU A 203 12.70 -6.30 -2.91
C GLU A 203 12.63 -6.91 -4.30
N TYR A 204 13.24 -8.09 -4.48
CA TYR A 204 13.10 -8.86 -5.72
C TYR A 204 11.63 -9.12 -6.04
N PHE A 205 10.87 -9.65 -5.06
CA PHE A 205 9.47 -9.94 -5.26
C PHE A 205 8.66 -8.70 -5.63
N ALA A 206 8.81 -7.61 -4.88
CA ALA A 206 8.07 -6.37 -5.11
C ALA A 206 8.37 -5.76 -6.49
N GLU A 207 9.63 -5.81 -6.91
CA GLU A 207 10.01 -5.30 -8.22
C GLU A 207 9.46 -6.18 -9.35
N VAL A 208 9.60 -7.50 -9.25
CA VAL A 208 9.04 -8.42 -10.25
C VAL A 208 7.51 -8.35 -10.31
N PHE A 209 6.86 -8.12 -9.17
CA PHE A 209 5.43 -7.83 -9.08
C PHE A 209 5.07 -6.55 -9.85
N ALA A 210 5.83 -5.47 -9.67
CA ALA A 210 5.64 -4.23 -10.42
C ALA A 210 5.79 -4.44 -11.93
N PHE A 211 6.83 -5.16 -12.38
CA PHE A 211 6.97 -5.52 -13.80
C PHE A 211 5.79 -6.34 -14.32
N TYR A 212 5.34 -7.33 -13.55
CA TYR A 212 4.25 -8.22 -13.96
C TYR A 212 2.93 -7.45 -14.15
N TYR A 213 2.59 -6.51 -13.27
CA TYR A 213 1.30 -5.81 -13.32
C TYR A 213 1.31 -4.46 -14.06
N ALA A 214 2.49 -3.87 -14.34
CA ALA A 214 2.56 -2.58 -15.02
C ALA A 214 2.07 -2.61 -16.48
N GLY A 215 2.15 -3.75 -17.17
CA GLY A 215 1.62 -3.89 -18.53
C GLY A 215 2.10 -5.13 -19.28
N LYS A 216 1.55 -5.35 -20.48
CA LYS A 216 1.82 -6.56 -21.30
C LYS A 216 3.31 -6.72 -21.63
N ARG A 217 4.00 -5.65 -21.99
CA ARG A 217 5.41 -5.68 -22.39
C ARG A 217 6.34 -6.02 -21.23
N SER A 218 6.14 -5.41 -20.06
CA SER A 218 6.93 -5.70 -18.87
C SER A 218 6.64 -7.10 -18.32
N LYS A 219 5.37 -7.53 -18.38
CA LYS A 219 4.97 -8.91 -18.05
C LYS A 219 5.69 -9.95 -18.93
N GLN A 220 5.86 -9.66 -20.22
CA GLN A 220 6.61 -10.54 -21.13
C GLN A 220 8.08 -10.70 -20.71
N ILE A 221 8.73 -9.62 -20.27
CA ILE A 221 10.12 -9.68 -19.76
C ILE A 221 10.21 -10.68 -18.60
N ILE A 222 9.25 -10.64 -17.67
CA ILE A 222 9.21 -11.57 -16.54
C ILE A 222 8.99 -13.02 -17.02
N SER A 223 8.11 -13.24 -17.99
CA SER A 223 7.91 -14.60 -18.53
C SER A 223 9.16 -15.21 -19.17
N GLU A 224 10.06 -14.38 -19.70
CA GLU A 224 11.28 -14.81 -20.36
C GLU A 224 12.47 -14.94 -19.41
N LYS A 225 12.61 -14.01 -18.45
CA LYS A 225 13.79 -13.89 -17.58
C LYS A 225 13.59 -14.43 -16.16
N ALA A 226 12.35 -14.52 -15.69
CA ALA A 226 11.99 -15.08 -14.40
C ALA A 226 10.75 -16.01 -14.55
N PRO A 227 10.86 -17.07 -15.39
CA PRO A 227 9.73 -17.93 -15.74
C PRO A 227 9.06 -18.63 -14.55
N GLN A 228 9.80 -18.98 -13.49
CA GLN A 228 9.24 -19.59 -12.29
C GLN A 228 8.42 -18.57 -11.50
N THR A 229 8.95 -17.36 -11.30
CA THR A 229 8.19 -16.26 -10.68
C THR A 229 6.96 -15.89 -11.50
N TYR A 230 7.06 -15.89 -12.84
CA TYR A 230 5.92 -15.70 -13.73
C TYR A 230 4.83 -16.77 -13.53
N ARG A 231 5.23 -18.05 -13.43
CA ARG A 231 4.31 -19.16 -13.17
C ARG A 231 3.70 -19.05 -11.79
N PHE A 232 4.47 -18.66 -10.78
CA PHE A 232 3.99 -18.39 -9.44
C PHE A 232 2.85 -17.37 -9.43
N PHE A 233 3.02 -16.21 -10.09
CA PHE A 233 1.94 -15.21 -10.20
C PHE A 233 0.72 -15.73 -10.97
N THR A 234 0.95 -16.51 -12.03
CA THR A 234 -0.15 -17.12 -12.79
C THR A 234 -0.92 -18.14 -11.95
N LYS A 235 -0.23 -18.90 -11.08
CA LYS A 235 -0.82 -19.81 -10.10
C LYS A 235 -1.59 -19.03 -9.04
N LEU A 236 -1.02 -17.95 -8.50
CA LEU A 236 -1.68 -17.10 -7.50
C LEU A 236 -3.08 -16.71 -7.98
N LYS A 237 -3.24 -16.26 -9.24
CA LYS A 237 -4.54 -15.90 -9.83
C LYS A 237 -5.65 -16.96 -9.67
N GLN A 238 -5.27 -18.24 -9.58
CA GLN A 238 -6.19 -19.37 -9.49
C GLN A 238 -6.40 -19.86 -8.05
N LEU A 239 -5.57 -19.42 -7.12
CA LEU A 239 -5.65 -19.82 -5.73
C LEU A 239 -6.76 -19.08 -5.01
N ASP A 240 -7.47 -19.82 -4.17
CA ASP A 240 -8.30 -19.23 -3.13
C ASP A 240 -7.38 -18.77 -1.99
N LEU A 241 -7.29 -17.45 -1.83
CA LEU A 241 -6.45 -16.82 -0.81
C LEU A 241 -7.23 -16.50 0.46
N SER A 242 -8.51 -16.91 0.57
CA SER A 242 -9.29 -16.72 1.80
C SER A 242 -8.76 -17.54 2.98
N SER A 243 -7.90 -18.53 2.73
CA SER A 243 -7.23 -19.32 3.77
C SER A 243 -5.98 -18.65 4.34
N VAL A 244 -5.51 -17.53 3.75
CA VAL A 244 -4.39 -16.77 4.31
C VAL A 244 -4.82 -16.22 5.67
N PRO A 245 -4.10 -16.54 6.77
CA PRO A 245 -4.49 -16.11 8.11
C PRO A 245 -4.50 -14.58 8.22
N GLN A 246 -5.27 -14.06 9.17
CA GLN A 246 -5.22 -12.64 9.50
C GLN A 246 -3.79 -12.28 9.93
N TYR A 247 -3.19 -11.33 9.22
CA TYR A 247 -1.86 -10.83 9.52
C TYR A 247 -1.96 -9.53 10.30
N TYR A 248 -1.32 -9.51 11.47
CA TYR A 248 -1.20 -8.32 12.29
C TYR A 248 0.14 -7.67 11.99
N PHE A 249 0.09 -6.58 11.25
CA PHE A 249 1.27 -5.77 10.94
C PHE A 249 1.78 -5.14 12.24
N ASN A 250 2.91 -5.64 12.74
CA ASN A 250 3.60 -5.13 13.92
C ASN A 250 4.58 -4.02 13.56
#